data_AF-A0A524IBA8-F1
#
_entry.id   AF-A0A524IBA8-F1
#
_cell.length_a   1.000
_cell.length_b   1.000
_cell.length_c   1.000
_cell.angle_alpha   90.00
_cell.angle_beta   90.00
_cell.angle_gamma   90.00
#
_symmetry.space_group_name_H-M   'P 1'
#
loop_
_entity.id
_entity.type
_entity.pdbx_description
1 polymer ?
#
loop_
_entity_poly.entity_id
_entity_poly.type
_entity_poly.pdbx_seq_one_letter_code
_entity_poly.pdbx_strand_id
1 'polypeptide(L)'
;MSPDAIPDRFAGEKVFFCGDGTVPYGELLRARMGARALFPAQGVGLPRASAVGFLAEHMIRSGERKEARTVVPAYLRFSEAEVRRRKEGLAEPKIDN
;
A
#
# COMPACT_ATOMS: atom_id res chain seq x y z
N MET A 1 10.04 10.04 -5.86
CA MET A 1 10.57 10.60 -4.58
C MET A 1 11.73 9.72 -4.16
N SER A 2 12.87 10.31 -3.79
CA SER A 2 14.01 9.54 -3.27
C SER A 2 13.72 9.06 -1.84
N PRO A 3 14.13 7.84 -1.44
CA PRO A 3 14.03 7.35 -0.06
C PRO A 3 14.63 8.31 0.97
N ASP A 4 15.70 9.01 0.64
CA ASP A 4 16.42 9.91 1.55
C ASP A 4 15.61 11.15 1.94
N ALA A 5 14.58 11.51 1.15
CA ALA A 5 13.70 12.64 1.41
C ALA A 5 12.53 12.28 2.36
N ILE A 6 12.32 10.99 2.62
CA ILE A 6 11.20 10.51 3.44
C ILE A 6 11.30 11.00 4.90
N PRO A 7 12.46 10.94 5.59
CA PRO A 7 12.58 11.40 6.97
C PRO A 7 12.15 12.86 7.18
N ASP A 8 12.49 13.73 6.24
CA ASP A 8 12.21 15.16 6.32
C ASP A 8 10.72 15.45 6.05
N ARG A 9 10.07 14.65 5.21
CA ARG A 9 8.63 14.73 4.96
C ARG A 9 7.78 14.44 6.20
N PHE A 10 8.26 13.57 7.10
CA PHE A 10 7.59 13.17 8.34
C PHE A 10 8.35 13.67 9.56
N ALA A 11 8.90 14.89 9.49
CA ALA A 11 9.62 15.49 10.60
C ALA A 11 8.73 15.62 11.84
N GLY A 12 9.23 15.17 13.00
CA GLY A 12 8.47 15.12 14.27
C GLY A 12 7.53 13.92 14.44
N GLU A 13 7.09 13.25 13.36
CA GLU A 13 6.12 12.16 13.44
C GLU A 13 6.76 10.78 13.67
N LYS A 14 6.01 9.84 14.28
CA LYS A 14 6.36 8.42 14.29
C LYS A 14 5.81 7.78 13.01
N VAL A 15 6.65 7.01 12.31
CA VAL A 15 6.28 6.38 11.05
C VAL A 15 6.52 4.88 11.13
N PHE A 16 5.51 4.10 10.75
CA PHE A 16 5.59 2.64 10.66
C PHE A 16 5.92 2.22 9.22
N PHE A 17 7.15 1.78 8.99
CA PHE A 17 7.64 1.39 7.68
C PHE A 17 7.43 -0.11 7.45
N CYS A 18 6.77 -0.47 6.36
CA CYS A 18 6.57 -1.84 5.91
C CYS A 18 6.89 -1.97 4.41
N GLY A 19 6.96 -3.21 3.93
CA GLY A 19 7.31 -3.53 2.55
C GLY A 19 8.79 -3.89 2.36
N ASP A 20 9.09 -4.37 1.16
CA ASP A 20 10.42 -4.76 0.71
C ASP A 20 11.41 -3.58 0.67
N GLY A 21 10.94 -2.36 0.41
CA GLY A 21 11.75 -1.14 0.48
C GLY A 21 12.45 -0.91 1.82
N THR A 22 11.97 -1.53 2.91
CA THR A 22 12.63 -1.45 4.22
C THR A 22 13.95 -2.23 4.27
N VAL A 23 14.18 -3.17 3.36
CA VAL A 23 15.42 -3.95 3.30
C VAL A 23 16.62 -3.08 2.90
N PRO A 24 16.62 -2.38 1.75
CA PRO A 24 17.74 -1.52 1.36
C PRO A 24 17.79 -0.18 2.13
N TYR A 25 16.66 0.33 2.64
CA TYR A 25 16.60 1.67 3.23
C TYR A 25 16.38 1.71 4.75
N GLY A 26 16.23 0.55 5.41
CA GLY A 26 15.90 0.48 6.84
C GLY A 26 16.93 1.17 7.73
N GLU A 27 18.22 0.99 7.44
CA GLU A 27 19.31 1.62 8.20
C GLU A 27 19.34 3.13 8.02
N LEU A 28 19.09 3.63 6.80
CA LEU A 28 18.97 5.05 6.53
C LEU A 28 17.82 5.68 7.33
N LEU A 29 16.67 5.02 7.33
CA LEU A 29 15.49 5.49 8.05
C LEU A 29 15.73 5.50 9.56
N ARG A 30 16.36 4.45 10.10
CA ARG A 30 16.77 4.39 11.52
C ARG A 30 17.77 5.50 11.86
N ALA A 31 18.78 5.72 11.04
CA ALA A 31 19.79 6.75 11.29
C ALA A 31 19.19 8.16 11.30
N ARG A 32 18.26 8.45 10.39
CA ARG A 32 17.66 9.80 10.24
C ARG A 32 16.49 10.07 11.19
N MET A 33 15.75 9.04 11.61
CA MET A 33 14.53 9.20 12.41
C MET A 33 14.63 8.65 13.83
N GLY A 34 15.65 7.84 14.13
CA GLY A 34 15.84 7.18 15.42
C GLY A 34 14.62 6.34 15.82
N ALA A 35 14.19 6.47 17.08
CA ALA A 35 13.04 5.76 17.63
C ALA A 35 11.68 6.12 16.98
N ARG A 36 11.65 7.13 16.09
CA ARG A 36 10.45 7.48 15.34
C ARG A 36 10.23 6.57 14.12
N ALA A 37 11.27 5.89 13.63
CA ALA A 37 11.12 4.87 12.59
C ALA A 37 10.77 3.52 13.24
N LEU A 38 9.51 3.11 13.11
CA LEU A 38 9.00 1.83 13.59
C LEU A 38 9.00 0.82 12.44
N PHE A 39 9.25 -0.45 12.77
CA PHE A 39 9.30 -1.54 11.80
C PHE A 39 8.54 -2.75 12.34
N PRO A 40 7.90 -3.55 11.46
CA PRO A 40 7.25 -4.79 11.84
C PRO A 40 8.28 -5.83 12.28
N ALA A 41 7.80 -6.83 13.04
CA ALA A 41 8.58 -8.03 13.30
C ALA A 41 8.98 -8.73 12.00
N GLN A 42 10.06 -9.51 12.06
CA GLN A 42 10.55 -10.26 10.89
C GLN A 42 9.45 -11.13 10.29
N GLY A 43 9.33 -11.11 8.96
CA GLY A 43 8.33 -11.86 8.22
C GLY A 43 6.92 -11.24 8.20
N VAL A 44 6.66 -10.16 8.93
CA VAL A 44 5.32 -9.54 9.03
C VAL A 44 5.19 -8.27 8.17
N GLY A 45 6.27 -7.79 7.57
CA GLY A 45 6.30 -6.54 6.80
C GLY A 45 5.79 -6.62 5.36
N LEU A 46 5.50 -7.81 4.84
CA LEU A 46 4.99 -8.00 3.48
C LEU A 46 3.47 -8.25 3.47
N PRO A 47 2.78 -7.93 2.35
CA PRO A 47 1.37 -8.25 2.19
C PRO A 47 1.09 -9.75 2.40
N ARG A 48 0.04 -10.07 3.15
CA ARG A 48 -0.39 -11.46 3.42
C ARG A 48 -1.91 -11.57 3.49
N ALA A 49 -2.47 -12.67 2.99
CA ALA A 49 -3.92 -12.91 2.97
C ALA A 49 -4.53 -12.86 4.38
N SER A 50 -3.80 -13.32 5.40
CA SER A 50 -4.25 -13.30 6.79
C SER A 50 -4.37 -11.89 7.38
N ALA A 51 -3.58 -10.91 6.92
CA ALA A 51 -3.74 -9.51 7.32
C ALA A 51 -5.00 -8.90 6.69
N VAL A 52 -5.30 -9.27 5.44
CA VAL A 52 -6.54 -8.87 4.77
C VAL A 52 -7.76 -9.47 5.48
N GLY A 53 -7.70 -10.75 5.85
CA GLY A 53 -8.77 -11.41 6.61
C GLY A 53 -9.03 -10.74 7.96
N PHE A 54 -7.97 -10.39 8.69
CA PHE A 54 -8.08 -9.66 9.97
C PHE A 54 -8.73 -8.29 9.79
N LEU A 55 -8.33 -7.53 8.75
CA LEU A 55 -8.96 -6.25 8.43
C LEU A 55 -10.44 -6.42 8.04
N ALA A 56 -10.76 -7.43 7.23
CA ALA A 56 -12.12 -7.73 6.80
C ALA A 56 -13.03 -8.09 7.99
N GLU A 57 -12.54 -8.88 8.94
CA GLU A 57 -13.27 -9.18 10.17
C GLU A 57 -13.63 -7.89 10.93
N HIS A 58 -12.66 -7.00 11.11
CA HIS A 58 -12.87 -5.71 11.78
C HIS A 58 -13.94 -4.87 11.07
N MET A 59 -13.83 -4.71 9.74
CA MET A 59 -14.78 -3.95 8.93
C MET A 59 -16.20 -4.54 8.98
N ILE A 60 -16.33 -5.87 8.90
CA ILE A 60 -17.62 -6.55 9.00
C ILE A 60 -18.28 -6.25 10.36
N ARG A 61 -17.49 -6.26 11.43
CA ARG A 61 -17.96 -5.99 12.80
C ARG A 61 -18.32 -4.53 13.03
N SER A 62 -17.65 -3.57 12.36
CA SER A 62 -17.99 -2.14 12.42
C SER A 62 -19.16 -1.74 11.52
N GLY A 63 -19.68 -2.67 10.70
CA GLY A 63 -20.77 -2.41 9.75
C GLY A 63 -20.30 -1.88 8.39
N GLU A 64 -19.00 -1.75 8.17
CA GLU A 64 -18.36 -1.28 6.93
C GLU A 64 -18.27 -2.40 5.88
N ARG A 65 -19.43 -2.96 5.49
CA ARG A 65 -19.50 -4.00 4.46
C ARG A 65 -19.75 -3.40 3.08
N LYS A 66 -19.09 -3.95 2.07
CA LYS A 66 -19.32 -3.64 0.64
C LYS A 66 -19.74 -4.90 -0.11
N GLU A 67 -20.51 -4.72 -1.16
CA GLU A 67 -20.87 -5.80 -2.08
C GLU A 67 -19.61 -6.19 -2.88
N ALA A 68 -19.32 -7.49 -2.94
CA ALA A 68 -18.02 -7.96 -3.42
C ALA A 68 -17.76 -7.64 -4.90
N ARG A 69 -18.81 -7.52 -5.72
CA ARG A 69 -18.69 -7.21 -7.15
C ARG A 69 -18.45 -5.72 -7.40
N THR A 70 -18.77 -4.86 -6.44
CA THR A 70 -18.51 -3.41 -6.51
C THR A 70 -17.08 -3.02 -6.10
N VAL A 71 -16.26 -3.97 -5.65
CA VAL A 71 -14.88 -3.68 -5.23
C VAL A 71 -14.01 -3.39 -6.46
N VAL A 72 -13.61 -2.14 -6.60
CA VAL A 72 -12.65 -1.70 -7.63
C VAL A 72 -11.26 -1.49 -7.01
N PRO A 73 -10.19 -1.90 -7.70
CA PRO A 73 -8.84 -1.58 -7.24
C PRO A 73 -8.59 -0.07 -7.20
N ALA A 74 -8.03 0.43 -6.09
CA ALA A 74 -7.56 1.80 -5.99
C ALA A 74 -6.07 1.85 -6.35
N TYR A 75 -5.77 1.93 -7.66
CA TYR A 75 -4.38 2.00 -8.11
C TYR A 75 -3.85 3.44 -8.08
N LEU A 76 -2.61 3.60 -7.58
CA LEU A 76 -1.88 4.88 -7.66
C LEU A 76 -1.39 5.20 -9.08
N ARG A 77 -1.33 4.19 -9.97
CA ARG A 77 -0.98 4.30 -11.39
C ARG A 77 -1.84 3.35 -12.21
N PHE A 78 -2.05 3.65 -13.49
CA PHE A 78 -2.67 2.69 -14.40
C PHE A 78 -1.89 1.36 -14.40
N SER A 79 -2.64 0.27 -14.39
CA SER A 79 -2.08 -1.07 -14.59
C SER A 79 -1.43 -1.18 -15.97
N GLU A 80 -0.46 -2.09 -16.14
CA GLU A 80 0.16 -2.34 -17.45
C GLU A 80 -0.89 -2.71 -18.52
N ALA A 81 -1.96 -3.41 -18.12
CA ALA A 81 -3.06 -3.77 -19.01
C ALA A 81 -3.81 -2.52 -19.50
N GLU A 82 -4.11 -1.57 -18.61
CA GLU A 82 -4.76 -0.30 -18.96
C GLU A 82 -3.85 0.60 -19.80
N VAL A 83 -2.55 0.67 -19.47
CA VAL A 83 -1.55 1.40 -20.26
C VAL A 83 -1.49 0.84 -21.68
N ARG A 84 -1.44 -0.48 -21.84
CA ARG A 84 -1.39 -1.14 -23.15
C ARG A 84 -2.68 -0.91 -23.94
N ARG A 85 -3.85 -1.07 -23.31
CA ARG A 85 -5.15 -0.82 -23.93
C ARG A 85 -5.28 0.59 -24.48
N ARG A 86 -4.82 1.60 -23.73
CA ARG A 86 -4.81 3.00 -24.18
C ARG A 86 -3.87 3.23 -25.36
N LYS A 87 -2.70 2.58 -25.38
CA LYS A 87 -1.77 2.64 -26.52
C LYS A 87 -2.37 2.00 -27.77
N GLU A 88 -3.14 0.93 -27.62
CA GLU A 88 -3.78 0.18 -28.70
C GLU A 88 -5.13 0.79 -29.17
N GLY A 89 -5.60 1.89 -28.55
CA GLY A 89 -6.85 2.55 -28.93
C GLY A 89 -8.12 1.72 -28.66
N LEU A 90 -8.04 0.71 -27.78
CA LEU A 90 -9.15 -0.17 -27.46
C LEU A 90 -10.18 0.58 -26.59
N ALA A 91 -11.46 0.48 -26.95
CA ALA A 91 -12.56 1.09 -26.21
C ALA A 91 -12.62 0.60 -24.76
N GLU A 92 -13.06 1.47 -23.84
CA GLU A 92 -13.31 1.07 -22.46
C GLU A 92 -14.35 -0.06 -22.42
N PRO A 93 -14.13 -1.12 -21.62
CA PRO A 93 -15.14 -2.13 -21.44
C PRO A 93 -16.38 -1.45 -20.85
N LYS A 94 -17.54 -1.62 -21.51
CA LYS A 94 -18.82 -1.33 -20.88
C LYS A 94 -18.90 -2.20 -19.64
N ILE A 95 -18.84 -1.57 -18.48
CA ILE A 95 -19.21 -2.22 -17.24
C ILE A 95 -20.74 -2.19 -17.26
N ASP A 96 -21.32 -3.27 -17.76
CA ASP A 96 -22.76 -3.51 -17.63
C ASP A 96 -23.03 -3.70 -16.13
N ASN A 97 -23.73 -2.73 -15.55
CA ASN A 97 -24.13 -2.73 -14.14
C ASN A 97 -25.57 -3.23 -14.01
#